data_AF-A0A087GTQ6-F1
#
_entry.id   AF-A0A087GTQ6-F1
#
_cell.length_a   1.000
_cell.length_b   1.000
_cell.length_c   1.000
_cell.angle_alpha   90.00
_cell.angle_beta   90.00
_cell.angle_gamma   90.00
#
_symmetry.space_group_name_H-M   'P 1'
#
loop_
_entity.id
_entity.type
_entity.pdbx_description
1 polymer ?
#
loop_
_entity_poly.entity_id
_entity_poly.type
_entity_poly.pdbx_seq_one_letter_code
_entity_poly.pdbx_strand_id
1 'polypeptide(L)'
;MIHRKKKNQRDALWEFKNEFYVDSDWRPWDKKTEEWRYNTDCCSWDGVSCDPKTGKIIGLDLRRSSLNGLLRSNSSLFRLQHLHTLSLDYNNFSVKDQMCYPH
;
A
#
# COMPACT_ATOMS: atom_id res chain seq x y z
N MET A 1 -20.39 14.22 1.10
CA MET A 1 -18.95 14.40 1.41
C MET A 1 -18.20 13.10 1.76
N ILE A 2 -18.86 12.06 2.30
CA ILE A 2 -18.23 10.78 2.72
C ILE A 2 -17.59 10.00 1.55
N HIS A 3 -18.21 10.01 0.37
CA HIS A 3 -17.72 9.30 -0.83
C HIS A 3 -16.33 9.77 -1.32
N ARG A 4 -16.01 11.07 -1.16
CA ARG A 4 -14.76 11.63 -1.71
C ARG A 4 -13.54 11.23 -0.87
N LYS A 5 -13.68 11.10 0.46
CA LYS A 5 -12.58 10.68 1.33
C LYS A 5 -12.21 9.21 1.14
N LYS A 6 -13.20 8.33 0.98
CA LYS A 6 -12.98 6.91 0.69
C LYS A 6 -12.32 6.69 -0.68
N LYS A 7 -12.73 7.49 -1.69
CA LYS A 7 -12.11 7.47 -3.02
C LYS A 7 -10.61 7.79 -2.96
N ASN A 8 -10.22 8.85 -2.25
CA ASN A 8 -8.80 9.23 -2.12
C ASN A 8 -7.92 8.14 -1.46
N GLN A 9 -8.45 7.39 -0.49
CA GLN A 9 -7.71 6.32 0.18
C GLN A 9 -7.50 5.10 -0.73
N ARG A 10 -8.53 4.71 -1.49
CA ARG A 10 -8.41 3.67 -2.50
C ARG A 10 -7.44 4.05 -3.61
N ASP A 11 -7.54 5.29 -4.09
CA ASP A 11 -6.65 5.80 -5.14
C ASP A 11 -5.20 5.79 -4.66
N ALA A 12 -4.95 6.13 -3.38
CA ALA A 12 -3.63 6.00 -2.75
C ALA A 12 -3.11 4.56 -2.70
N LEU A 13 -3.92 3.58 -2.29
CA LEU A 13 -3.49 2.17 -2.34
C LEU A 13 -3.25 1.68 -3.77
N TRP A 14 -4.09 2.10 -4.72
CA TRP A 14 -3.94 1.70 -6.12
C TRP A 14 -2.67 2.26 -6.74
N GLU A 15 -2.39 3.55 -6.53
CA GLU A 15 -1.13 4.15 -6.95
C GLU A 15 0.05 3.46 -6.26
N PHE A 16 -0.04 3.17 -4.96
CA PHE A 16 1.03 2.50 -4.22
C PHE A 16 1.36 1.15 -4.81
N LYS A 17 0.34 0.34 -5.12
CA LYS A 17 0.50 -0.94 -5.81
C LYS A 17 1.27 -0.79 -7.13
N ASN A 18 1.00 0.27 -7.90
CA ASN A 18 1.60 0.50 -9.22
C ASN A 18 3.00 1.14 -9.15
N GLU A 19 3.49 1.51 -7.98
CA GLU A 19 4.88 1.96 -7.78
C GLU A 19 5.88 0.78 -7.80
N PHE A 20 5.38 -0.45 -7.66
CA PHE A 20 6.17 -1.68 -7.57
C PHE A 20 5.75 -2.68 -8.63
N TYR A 21 6.64 -3.59 -8.99
CA TYR A 21 6.28 -4.79 -9.73
C TYR A 21 6.23 -5.98 -8.77
N VAL A 22 5.34 -6.92 -9.06
CA VAL A 22 5.24 -8.18 -8.32
C VAL A 22 6.13 -9.19 -9.04
N ASP A 23 7.12 -9.72 -8.33
CA ASP A 23 7.96 -10.78 -8.88
C ASP A 23 7.14 -12.08 -8.96
N SER A 24 7.04 -12.63 -10.18
CA SER A 24 6.26 -13.84 -10.46
C SER A 24 6.95 -15.11 -9.98
N ASP A 25 8.26 -15.07 -9.78
CA ASP A 25 9.10 -16.25 -9.56
C ASP A 25 9.09 -16.70 -8.10
N TRP A 26 8.66 -15.80 -7.20
CA TRP A 26 8.40 -16.13 -5.80
C TRP A 26 6.98 -16.68 -5.61
N ARG A 27 6.83 -17.55 -4.60
CA ARG A 27 5.66 -18.42 -4.35
C ARG A 27 4.30 -17.79 -4.70
N PRO A 28 3.43 -18.49 -5.46
CA PRO A 28 2.20 -17.90 -6.00
C PRO A 28 1.17 -17.46 -4.94
N TRP A 29 1.22 -17.99 -3.72
CA TRP A 29 0.22 -17.74 -2.67
C TRP A 29 0.50 -16.54 -1.77
N ASP A 30 1.64 -15.85 -1.92
CA ASP A 30 1.98 -14.73 -1.04
C ASP A 30 1.67 -13.35 -1.67
N LYS A 31 1.10 -13.29 -2.88
CA LYS A 31 0.89 -12.05 -3.68
C LYS A 31 -0.39 -11.28 -3.30
N LYS A 32 -0.44 -10.71 -2.10
CA LYS A 32 -1.63 -10.01 -1.58
C LYS A 32 -2.23 -8.95 -2.51
N THR A 33 -1.38 -8.22 -3.24
CA THR A 33 -1.82 -7.14 -4.14
C THR A 33 -2.41 -7.64 -5.47
N GLU A 34 -2.27 -8.92 -5.82
CA GLU A 34 -2.71 -9.48 -7.11
C GLU A 34 -4.24 -9.48 -7.24
N GLU A 35 -4.95 -9.77 -6.15
CA GLU A 35 -6.42 -9.79 -6.11
C GLU A 35 -7.07 -8.41 -5.93
N TRP A 36 -6.27 -7.35 -5.79
CA TRP A 36 -6.82 -6.00 -5.70
C TRP A 36 -7.47 -5.61 -7.03
N ARG A 37 -8.75 -5.21 -6.95
CA ARG A 37 -9.53 -4.73 -8.10
C ARG A 37 -9.94 -3.29 -7.83
N TYR A 38 -9.54 -2.37 -8.71
CA TYR A 38 -9.77 -0.93 -8.53
C TYR A 38 -11.24 -0.55 -8.25
N ASN A 39 -12.19 -1.30 -8.80
CA ASN A 39 -13.63 -1.01 -8.67
C ASN A 39 -14.30 -1.70 -7.47
N THR A 40 -13.57 -2.45 -6.63
CA THR A 40 -14.13 -3.06 -5.41
C THR A 40 -13.88 -2.19 -4.18
N ASP A 41 -14.51 -2.55 -3.05
CA ASP A 41 -14.24 -1.89 -1.78
C ASP A 41 -12.83 -2.24 -1.32
N CYS A 42 -11.95 -1.24 -1.16
CA CYS A 42 -10.58 -1.48 -0.71
C CYS A 42 -10.51 -2.07 0.69
N CYS A 43 -11.55 -1.94 1.52
CA CYS A 43 -11.60 -2.59 2.82
C CYS A 43 -11.76 -4.11 2.74
N SER A 44 -12.08 -4.67 1.57
CA SER A 44 -12.11 -6.11 1.33
C SER A 44 -10.85 -6.62 0.61
N TRP A 45 -9.88 -5.75 0.35
CA TRP A 45 -8.62 -6.14 -0.28
C TRP A 45 -7.74 -6.86 0.74
N ASP A 46 -7.06 -7.92 0.31
CA ASP A 46 -6.14 -8.66 1.18
C ASP A 46 -5.02 -7.74 1.68
N GLY A 47 -4.69 -7.89 2.97
CA GLY A 47 -3.76 -7.03 3.67
C GLY A 47 -4.29 -5.65 4.08
N VAL A 48 -5.52 -5.26 3.73
CA VAL A 48 -6.09 -3.95 4.11
C VAL A 48 -7.00 -4.10 5.33
N SER A 49 -6.81 -3.23 6.32
CA SER A 49 -7.68 -3.13 7.50
C SER A 49 -8.32 -1.76 7.57
N CYS A 50 -9.64 -1.73 7.78
CA CYS A 50 -10.41 -0.50 7.91
C CYS A 50 -11.06 -0.37 9.29
N ASP A 51 -11.21 0.86 9.77
CA ASP A 51 -12.04 1.17 10.93
C ASP A 51 -13.52 0.90 10.60
N PRO A 52 -14.23 0.05 11.37
CA PRO A 52 -15.58 -0.37 11.04
C PRO A 52 -16.63 0.75 11.19
N LYS A 53 -16.32 1.81 11.94
CA LYS A 53 -17.23 2.95 12.17
C LYS A 53 -17.07 4.01 11.09
N THR A 54 -15.84 4.27 10.66
CA THR A 54 -15.50 5.38 9.75
C THR A 54 -15.20 4.93 8.33
N GLY A 55 -14.94 3.64 8.12
CA GLY A 55 -14.53 3.07 6.83
C GLY A 55 -13.16 3.54 6.36
N LYS A 56 -12.35 4.14 7.24
CA LYS A 56 -11.01 4.62 6.93
C LYS A 56 -10.02 3.47 6.99
N ILE A 57 -9.05 3.46 6.08
CA ILE A 57 -7.91 2.54 6.15
C ILE A 57 -7.07 2.90 7.38
N ILE A 58 -6.90 1.92 8.26
CA ILE A 58 -6.11 2.00 9.49
C ILE A 58 -4.95 1.00 9.51
N GLY A 59 -4.94 0.03 8.61
CA GLY A 59 -3.86 -0.96 8.54
C GLY A 59 -3.56 -1.42 7.12
N LEU A 60 -2.28 -1.63 6.85
CA LEU A 60 -1.76 -2.20 5.62
C LEU A 60 -0.68 -3.24 5.95
N ASP A 61 -0.99 -4.52 5.74
CA ASP A 61 -0.08 -5.65 5.87
C ASP A 61 0.18 -6.27 4.50
N LEU A 62 1.30 -5.90 3.92
CA LEU A 62 1.81 -6.43 2.66
C LEU A 62 3.05 -7.30 2.87
N ARG A 63 3.20 -7.92 4.04
CA ARG A 63 4.33 -8.83 4.27
C ARG A 63 4.36 -9.95 3.24
N ARG A 64 5.56 -10.29 2.78
CA ARG A 64 5.82 -11.37 1.82
C ARG A 64 5.11 -11.20 0.47
N SER A 65 4.72 -9.99 0.09
CA SER A 65 3.91 -9.75 -1.12
C SER A 65 4.69 -9.78 -2.44
N SER A 66 5.95 -10.23 -2.41
CA SER A 66 6.85 -10.23 -3.58
C SER A 66 6.95 -8.87 -4.27
N LEU A 67 6.78 -7.78 -3.50
CA LEU A 67 6.85 -6.42 -4.04
C LEU A 67 8.31 -6.03 -4.21
N ASN A 68 8.63 -5.58 -5.42
CA ASN A 68 9.97 -5.19 -5.81
C ASN A 68 9.94 -3.77 -6.39
N GLY A 69 10.87 -2.94 -5.95
CA GLY A 69 11.03 -1.59 -6.48
C GLY A 69 11.54 -0.59 -5.45
N LEU A 70 11.52 0.68 -5.85
CA LEU A 70 12.03 1.78 -5.05
C LEU A 70 10.91 2.42 -4.23
N LEU A 71 10.98 2.34 -2.90
CA LEU A 71 10.08 3.09 -2.03
C LEU A 71 10.56 4.54 -1.97
N ARG A 72 9.86 5.43 -2.69
CA ARG A 72 10.21 6.86 -2.79
C ARG A 72 9.60 7.63 -1.63
N SER A 73 10.25 8.71 -1.19
CA SER A 73 9.74 9.61 -0.14
C SER A 73 8.41 10.30 -0.52
N ASN A 74 8.07 10.35 -1.81
CA ASN A 74 6.81 10.87 -2.32
C ASN A 74 5.79 9.77 -2.69
N SER A 75 6.01 8.55 -2.19
CA SER A 75 5.08 7.43 -2.38
C SER A 75 3.66 7.81 -1.97
N SER A 76 2.69 7.34 -2.74
CA SER A 76 1.25 7.49 -2.45
C SER A 76 0.85 6.88 -1.09
N LEU A 77 1.66 5.96 -0.54
CA LEU A 77 1.53 5.43 0.82
C LEU A 77 1.36 6.54 1.86
N PHE A 78 2.13 7.62 1.74
CA PHE A 78 2.14 8.72 2.72
C PHE A 78 0.85 9.56 2.70
N ARG A 79 -0.04 9.36 1.72
CA ARG A 79 -1.38 9.97 1.70
C ARG A 79 -2.36 9.25 2.62
N LEU A 80 -2.04 8.06 3.11
CA LEU A 80 -2.85 7.30 4.08
C LEU A 80 -2.64 7.82 5.52
N GLN A 81 -3.13 9.02 5.80
CA GLN A 81 -2.91 9.74 7.07
C GLN A 81 -3.50 9.09 8.34
N HIS A 82 -4.31 8.04 8.19
CA HIS A 82 -4.98 7.35 9.30
C HIS A 82 -4.41 5.95 9.56
N LEU A 83 -3.29 5.62 8.90
CA LEU A 83 -2.64 4.33 9.06
C LEU A 83 -2.03 4.22 10.47
N HIS A 84 -2.49 3.22 11.23
CA HIS A 84 -1.93 2.85 12.53
C HIS A 84 -0.93 1.71 12.40
N THR A 85 -1.18 0.78 11.48
CA THR A 85 -0.33 -0.39 11.26
C THR A 85 0.16 -0.43 9.82
N LEU A 86 1.48 -0.54 9.67
CA LEU A 86 2.15 -0.72 8.39
C LEU A 86 3.13 -1.87 8.51
N SER A 87 2.98 -2.89 7.68
CA SER A 87 3.90 -4.01 7.65
C SER A 87 4.26 -4.32 6.19
N LEU A 88 5.53 -4.04 5.90
CA LEU A 88 6.14 -4.13 4.56
C LEU A 88 7.25 -5.19 4.53
N ASP A 89 7.36 -6.00 5.58
CA ASP A 89 8.46 -6.94 5.80
C ASP A 89 8.51 -8.03 4.73
N TYR A 90 9.71 -8.58 4.48
CA TYR A 90 9.91 -9.63 3.48
C TYR A 90 9.45 -9.24 2.06
N ASN A 91 9.56 -7.97 1.71
CA ASN A 91 9.53 -7.46 0.34
C ASN A 91 10.92 -6.95 -0.04
N ASN A 92 11.15 -6.74 -1.33
CA ASN A 92 12.42 -6.26 -1.85
C ASN A 92 12.34 -4.76 -2.18
N PHE A 93 12.19 -3.95 -1.13
CA PHE A 93 12.17 -2.49 -1.26
C PHE A 93 13.59 -1.93 -1.21
N SER A 94 13.99 -1.25 -2.27
CA SER A 94 15.13 -0.34 -2.21
C SER A 94 14.67 0.99 -1.64
N VAL A 95 15.46 1.60 -0.76
CA VAL A 95 15.20 2.96 -0.26
C VAL A 95 16.28 3.86 -0.85
N LYS A 96 15.86 4.94 -1.51
CA LYS A 96 16.77 5.99 -1.96
C LYS A 96 16.39 7.22 -1.18
N ASP A 97 16.99 7.33 -0.01
CA ASP A 97 16.93 8.58 0.73
C ASP A 97 17.59 9.63 -0.15
N GLN A 98 16.81 10.63 -0.55
CA GLN A 98 17.40 11.92 -0.85
C GLN A 98 17.90 12.44 0.49
N MET A 99 19.13 12.04 0.83
CA MET A 99 19.83 12.49 2.03
C MET A 99 19.58 13.98 2.16
N CYS A 100 19.00 14.39 3.29
CA CYS A 100 19.03 15.78 3.71
C CYS A 100 20.50 16.16 3.82
N TYR A 101 21.11 16.64 2.73
CA TYR A 101 22.39 17.33 2.80
C TYR A 101 22.08 18.68 3.45
N PRO A 102 22.63 18.96 4.65
CA PRO A 102 22.59 20.31 5.17
C PRO A 102 23.46 21.17 4.27
N HIS A 103 22.89 22.26 3.75
CA HIS A 103 23.65 23.36 3.15
C HIS A 103 24.51 24.05 4.21
#